data_AF-A0A937XUP0-F1
#
_entry.id   AF-A0A937XUP0-F1
#
_cell.length_a   1.000
_cell.length_b   1.000
_cell.length_c   1.000
_cell.angle_alpha   90.00
_cell.angle_beta   90.00
_cell.angle_gamma   90.00
#
_symmetry.space_group_name_H-M   'P 1'
#
loop_
_entity.id
_entity.type
_entity.pdbx_description
1 polymer ?
#
loop_
_entity_poly.entity_id
_entity_poly.type
_entity_poly.pdbx_seq_one_letter_code
_entity_poly.pdbx_strand_id
1 'polypeptide(L)'
;MLYELARPFLFRLDAEDAHAMSLKSLCALERSGMAHLLLPQVRRRPVQAMGLAFPNPLGLAAGMDKHAEYVQGLGSLGFGFLELGGVTPRPQPGNPRPRVFRIPQAEAIINRYGFNSVGVDQFVANLRRSRYQGIVGVNLGKNKDTPNERAVDDYLHSFEKVYPLAHFATINVSSPNTAELRQLQSED
;
A
#
# COMPACT_ATOMS: atom_id res chain seq x y z
N MET A 1 -20.26 14.48 3.55
CA MET A 1 -21.39 14.09 4.43
C MET A 1 -21.23 12.68 4.99
N LEU A 2 -21.08 11.63 4.17
CA LEU A 2 -20.90 10.25 4.67
C LEU A 2 -19.63 10.06 5.52
N TYR A 3 -18.49 10.63 5.09
CA TYR A 3 -17.24 10.58 5.84
C TYR A 3 -17.35 11.22 7.23
N GLU A 4 -17.96 12.41 7.31
CA GLU A 4 -18.17 13.13 8.59
C GLU A 4 -19.03 12.32 9.57
N LEU A 5 -19.98 11.54 9.06
CA LEU A 5 -20.80 10.65 9.90
C LEU A 5 -20.02 9.39 10.33
N ALA A 6 -19.18 8.83 9.46
CA ALA A 6 -18.41 7.63 9.76
C ALA A 6 -17.20 7.90 10.68
N ARG A 7 -16.55 9.06 10.55
CA ARG A 7 -15.29 9.41 11.20
C ARG A 7 -15.33 9.25 12.73
N PRO A 8 -16.34 9.73 13.49
CA PRO A 8 -16.39 9.57 14.93
C PRO A 8 -16.41 8.11 15.39
N PHE A 9 -17.09 7.22 14.64
CA PHE A 9 -17.14 5.79 14.95
C PHE A 9 -15.81 5.10 14.63
N LEU A 10 -15.22 5.40 13.46
CA LEU A 10 -13.91 4.86 13.07
C LEU A 10 -12.80 5.27 14.04
N PHE A 11 -12.90 6.45 14.64
CA PHE A 11 -11.91 6.99 15.57
C PHE A 11 -12.04 6.39 16.98
N ARG A 12 -13.12 5.68 17.29
CA ARG A 12 -13.30 4.92 18.54
C ARG A 12 -12.74 3.50 18.50
N LEU A 13 -12.48 2.96 17.32
CA LEU A 13 -11.85 1.64 17.12
C LEU A 13 -10.32 1.73 17.26
N ASP A 14 -9.64 0.60 17.50
CA ASP A 14 -8.19 0.54 17.27
C ASP A 14 -7.88 0.96 15.82
N ALA A 15 -6.75 1.64 15.61
CA ALA A 15 -6.44 2.22 14.31
C ALA A 15 -6.19 1.15 13.22
N GLU A 16 -5.66 -0.02 13.59
CA GLU A 16 -5.45 -1.13 12.65
C GLU A 16 -6.79 -1.82 12.31
N ASP A 17 -7.69 -1.95 13.29
CA ASP A 17 -9.03 -2.51 13.05
C ASP A 17 -9.90 -1.56 12.22
N ALA A 18 -9.84 -0.24 12.50
CA ALA A 18 -10.52 0.78 11.71
C ALA A 18 -10.06 0.75 10.24
N HIS A 19 -8.76 0.59 10.01
CA HIS A 19 -8.18 0.45 8.69
C HIS A 19 -8.72 -0.80 7.97
N ALA A 20 -8.64 -1.97 8.60
CA ALA A 20 -9.12 -3.22 8.02
C ALA A 20 -10.63 -3.17 7.72
N MET A 21 -11.42 -2.62 8.63
CA MET A 21 -12.87 -2.46 8.43
C MET A 21 -13.17 -1.52 7.26
N SER A 22 -12.49 -0.37 7.18
CA SER A 22 -12.70 0.61 6.11
C SER A 22 -12.41 0.04 4.73
N LEU A 23 -11.30 -0.69 4.58
CA LEU A 23 -10.94 -1.32 3.30
C LEU A 23 -11.92 -2.43 2.90
N LYS A 24 -12.36 -3.26 3.86
CA LYS A 24 -13.39 -4.28 3.62
C LYS A 24 -14.71 -3.66 3.19
N SER A 25 -15.15 -2.60 3.87
CA SER A 25 -16.38 -1.87 3.52
C SER A 25 -16.29 -1.24 2.12
N LEU A 26 -15.15 -0.65 1.77
CA LEU A 26 -14.91 -0.09 0.44
C LEU A 26 -15.00 -1.16 -0.65
N CYS A 27 -14.36 -2.32 -0.44
CA CYS A 27 -14.46 -3.42 -1.40
C CYS A 27 -15.86 -4.05 -1.47
N ALA A 28 -16.61 -4.07 -0.37
CA ALA A 28 -18.01 -4.51 -0.39
C ALA A 28 -18.88 -3.54 -1.20
N LEU A 29 -18.66 -2.23 -1.02
CA LEU A 29 -19.35 -1.20 -1.79
C LEU A 29 -19.03 -1.29 -3.28
N GLU A 30 -17.76 -1.48 -3.64
CA GLU A 30 -17.35 -1.68 -5.05
C GLU A 30 -18.01 -2.92 -5.65
N ARG A 31 -17.98 -4.07 -4.95
CA ARG A 31 -18.62 -5.31 -5.40
C ARG A 31 -20.15 -5.21 -5.54
N SER A 32 -20.80 -4.36 -4.76
CA SER A 32 -22.24 -4.11 -4.89
C SER A 32 -22.63 -3.34 -6.16
N GLY A 33 -21.64 -2.77 -6.86
CA GLY A 33 -21.86 -1.88 -8.00
C GLY A 33 -22.31 -0.47 -7.61
N MET A 34 -22.57 -0.18 -6.33
CA MET A 34 -23.07 1.13 -5.87
C MET A 34 -21.97 2.18 -5.66
N ALA A 35 -20.69 1.82 -5.82
CA ALA A 35 -19.57 2.74 -5.63
C ALA A 35 -19.70 4.03 -6.46
N HIS A 36 -20.17 3.94 -7.71
CA HIS A 36 -20.34 5.10 -8.59
C HIS A 36 -21.38 6.13 -8.08
N LEU A 37 -22.29 5.73 -7.19
CA LEU A 37 -23.31 6.61 -6.59
C LEU A 37 -22.78 7.38 -5.39
N LEU A 38 -21.79 6.82 -4.69
CA LEU A 38 -21.31 7.34 -3.40
C LEU A 38 -19.90 7.93 -3.47
N LEU A 39 -19.11 7.53 -4.47
CA LEU A 39 -17.73 7.97 -4.64
C LEU A 39 -17.62 9.13 -5.63
N PRO A 40 -16.66 10.05 -5.41
CA PRO A 40 -16.50 11.21 -6.28
C PRO A 40 -16.04 10.81 -7.68
N GLN A 41 -16.60 11.48 -8.69
CA GLN A 41 -16.07 11.43 -10.05
C GLN A 41 -14.89 12.39 -10.16
N VAL A 42 -13.68 11.87 -10.36
CA VAL A 42 -12.45 12.68 -10.45
C VAL A 42 -12.23 13.10 -11.90
N ARG A 43 -12.10 14.41 -12.14
CA ARG A 43 -11.77 14.95 -13.46
C ARG A 43 -10.36 14.51 -13.88
N ARG A 44 -10.23 13.99 -15.10
CA ARG A 44 -8.92 13.66 -15.69
C ARG A 44 -8.03 14.90 -15.81
N ARG A 45 -6.77 14.77 -15.41
CA ARG A 45 -5.70 15.78 -15.50
C ARG A 45 -4.39 15.08 -15.82
N PRO A 46 -4.22 14.57 -17.05
CA PRO A 46 -3.16 13.63 -17.35
C PRO A 46 -1.77 14.23 -17.16
N VAL A 47 -0.83 13.41 -16.69
CA VAL A 47 0.59 13.77 -16.49
C VAL A 47 1.47 12.65 -17.04
N GLN A 48 2.55 13.02 -17.72
CA GLN A 48 3.57 12.08 -18.17
C GLN A 48 4.73 12.10 -17.18
N ALA A 49 5.13 10.94 -16.67
CA ALA A 49 6.30 10.80 -15.82
C ALA A 49 6.88 9.38 -15.92
N MET A 50 8.21 9.25 -15.93
CA MET A 50 8.90 7.95 -15.98
C MET A 50 8.45 7.03 -17.14
N GLY A 51 8.06 7.62 -18.28
CA GLY A 51 7.53 6.88 -19.43
C GLY A 51 6.07 6.40 -19.30
N LEU A 52 5.38 6.76 -18.22
CA LEU A 52 3.99 6.39 -17.94
C LEU A 52 3.04 7.59 -18.07
N ALA A 53 1.82 7.31 -18.57
CA ALA A 53 0.74 8.28 -18.72
C ALA A 53 -0.28 8.17 -17.58
N PHE A 54 -0.06 8.93 -16.50
CA PHE A 54 -0.97 8.98 -15.37
C PHE A 54 -2.25 9.74 -15.74
N PRO A 55 -3.46 9.23 -15.40
CA PRO A 55 -4.72 9.90 -15.75
C PRO A 55 -4.99 11.15 -14.90
N ASN A 56 -4.36 11.24 -13.72
CA ASN A 56 -4.31 12.42 -12.85
C ASN A 56 -3.06 12.33 -11.95
N PRO A 57 -2.59 13.45 -11.34
CA PRO A 57 -1.33 13.48 -10.60
C PRO A 57 -1.40 12.88 -9.18
N LEU A 58 -2.59 12.50 -8.69
CA LEU A 58 -2.78 12.06 -7.31
C LEU A 58 -2.69 10.54 -7.22
N GLY A 59 -1.72 10.03 -6.47
CA GLY A 59 -1.61 8.60 -6.16
C GLY A 59 -1.96 8.26 -4.73
N LEU A 60 -2.26 6.98 -4.50
CA LEU A 60 -2.30 6.41 -3.15
C LEU A 60 -0.93 5.83 -2.81
N ALA A 61 -0.35 6.29 -1.70
CA ALA A 61 0.96 5.84 -1.25
C ALA A 61 0.97 4.40 -0.72
N ALA A 62 2.15 3.78 -0.72
CA ALA A 62 2.39 2.46 -0.14
C ALA A 62 2.02 2.40 1.35
N GLY A 63 1.80 1.17 1.83
CA GLY A 63 1.40 0.91 3.21
C GLY A 63 -0.10 0.96 3.47
N MET A 64 -0.92 1.51 2.56
CA MET A 64 -2.39 1.42 2.65
C MET A 64 -2.87 0.01 2.26
N ASP A 65 -2.49 -0.51 1.10
CA ASP A 65 -2.74 -1.91 0.73
C ASP A 65 -1.41 -2.64 0.58
N LYS A 66 -0.98 -3.27 1.68
CA LYS A 66 0.31 -3.97 1.78
C LYS A 66 0.31 -5.33 1.09
N HIS A 67 -0.87 -5.84 0.73
CA HIS A 67 -1.08 -7.24 0.35
C HIS A 67 -1.75 -7.39 -1.01
N ALA A 68 -2.02 -6.28 -1.71
CA ALA A 68 -2.78 -6.22 -2.95
C ALA A 68 -4.19 -6.83 -2.84
N GLU A 69 -4.82 -6.70 -1.67
CA GLU A 69 -6.12 -7.30 -1.36
C GLU A 69 -7.31 -6.41 -1.71
N TYR A 70 -7.09 -5.09 -1.81
CA TYR A 70 -8.14 -4.08 -1.90
C TYR A 70 -8.00 -3.18 -3.13
N VAL A 71 -7.21 -3.61 -4.12
CA VAL A 71 -6.84 -2.84 -5.32
C VAL A 71 -8.05 -2.27 -6.06
N GLN A 72 -9.10 -3.07 -6.30
CA GLN A 72 -10.32 -2.61 -6.99
C GLN A 72 -11.08 -1.56 -6.19
N GLY A 73 -11.28 -1.81 -4.90
CA GLY A 73 -11.97 -0.88 -4.00
C GLY A 73 -11.25 0.46 -3.93
N LEU A 74 -9.93 0.43 -3.73
CA LEU A 74 -9.10 1.65 -3.70
C LEU A 74 -9.06 2.35 -5.07
N GLY A 75 -9.01 1.59 -6.16
CA GLY A 75 -9.03 2.13 -7.52
C GLY A 75 -10.32 2.88 -7.85
N SER A 76 -11.44 2.51 -7.23
CA SER A 76 -12.72 3.19 -7.40
C SER A 76 -12.80 4.59 -6.77
N LEU A 77 -11.83 4.96 -5.93
CA LEU A 77 -11.74 6.30 -5.33
C LEU A 77 -11.21 7.38 -6.29
N GLY A 78 -10.75 6.99 -7.49
CA GLY A 78 -10.31 7.93 -8.54
C GLY A 78 -8.84 8.34 -8.49
N PHE A 79 -8.00 7.64 -7.73
CA PHE A 79 -6.55 7.82 -7.76
C PHE A 79 -5.98 7.55 -9.16
N GLY A 80 -4.99 8.35 -9.56
CA GLY A 80 -4.28 8.17 -10.81
C GLY A 80 -3.35 6.95 -10.83
N PHE A 81 -2.86 6.54 -9.66
CA PHE A 81 -2.14 5.29 -9.47
C PHE A 81 -2.31 4.78 -8.04
N LEU A 82 -2.05 3.49 -7.84
CA LEU A 82 -1.95 2.86 -6.53
C LEU A 82 -0.55 2.32 -6.34
N GLU A 83 0.15 2.78 -5.31
CA GLU A 83 1.39 2.15 -4.86
C GLU A 83 1.05 1.13 -3.76
N LEU A 84 1.27 -0.14 -4.07
CA LEU A 84 0.94 -1.27 -3.20
C LEU A 84 2.20 -1.77 -2.48
N GLY A 85 2.01 -2.43 -1.34
CA GLY A 85 3.11 -3.14 -0.67
C GLY A 85 3.84 -2.32 0.39
N GLY A 86 5.18 -2.38 0.34
CA GLY A 86 6.00 -2.80 1.48
C GLY A 86 6.12 -4.32 1.52
N VAL A 87 6.09 -4.98 0.34
CA VAL A 87 6.09 -6.44 0.20
C VAL A 87 7.51 -6.96 0.31
N THR A 88 7.66 -8.08 0.99
CA THR A 88 8.93 -8.78 1.22
C THR A 88 8.92 -10.14 0.53
N PRO A 89 10.08 -10.78 0.24
CA PRO A 89 10.12 -12.12 -0.33
C PRO A 89 9.29 -13.15 0.45
N ARG A 90 9.59 -13.30 1.74
CA ARG A 90 8.91 -14.23 2.65
C ARG A 90 7.82 -13.51 3.44
N PRO A 91 6.73 -14.19 3.83
CA PRO A 91 5.75 -13.62 4.75
C PRO A 91 6.40 -13.30 6.09
N GLN A 92 5.97 -12.21 6.72
CA GLN A 92 6.36 -11.87 8.07
C GLN A 92 5.25 -11.08 8.78
N PRO A 93 5.04 -11.28 10.09
CA PRO A 93 3.95 -10.64 10.82
C PRO A 93 4.15 -9.14 11.06
N GLY A 94 5.38 -8.64 10.92
CA GLY A 94 5.79 -7.31 11.36
C GLY A 94 5.98 -7.23 12.88
N ASN A 95 6.01 -6.02 13.43
CA ASN A 95 6.15 -5.81 14.88
C ASN A 95 4.82 -6.07 15.63
N PRO A 96 4.86 -6.42 16.92
CA PRO A 96 3.64 -6.66 17.72
C PRO A 96 2.70 -5.44 17.80
N ARG A 97 1.39 -5.70 17.94
CA ARG A 97 0.37 -4.66 18.21
C ARG A 97 0.44 -4.19 19.68
N PRO A 98 0.03 -2.95 19.98
CA PRO A 98 -0.38 -1.88 19.07
C PRO A 98 0.83 -1.25 18.35
N ARG A 99 0.65 -0.94 17.07
CA ARG A 99 1.73 -0.50 16.17
C ARG A 99 1.36 0.63 15.21
N VAL A 100 0.17 1.19 15.37
CA VAL A 100 -0.29 2.39 14.67
C VAL A 100 -1.11 3.23 15.65
N PHE A 101 -0.82 4.53 15.67
CA PHE A 101 -1.35 5.48 16.64
C PHE A 101 -1.81 6.73 15.89
N ARG A 102 -3.01 7.20 16.20
CA ARG A 102 -3.57 8.44 15.63
C ARG A 102 -3.33 9.59 16.62
N ILE A 103 -2.97 10.75 16.09
CA ILE A 103 -2.87 12.02 16.83
C ILE A 103 -3.84 13.00 16.15
N PRO A 104 -5.16 12.94 16.45
CA PRO A 104 -6.17 13.66 15.69
C PRO A 104 -5.98 15.18 15.69
N GLN A 105 -5.49 15.75 16.80
CA GLN A 105 -5.26 17.19 16.96
C GLN A 105 -4.16 17.73 16.04
N ALA A 106 -3.25 16.85 15.60
CA ALA A 106 -2.16 17.17 14.69
C ALA A 106 -2.39 16.58 13.28
N GLU A 107 -3.57 15.99 13.02
CA GLU A 107 -3.88 15.25 11.79
C GLU A 107 -2.79 14.23 11.41
N ALA A 108 -2.17 13.61 12.42
CA ALA A 108 -0.96 12.80 12.24
C ALA A 108 -1.16 11.34 12.66
N ILE A 109 -0.26 10.49 12.14
CA ILE A 109 -0.18 9.06 12.48
C ILE A 109 1.28 8.72 12.79
N ILE A 110 1.50 7.95 13.85
CA ILE A 110 2.77 7.27 14.13
C ILE A 110 2.55 5.78 13.91
N ASN A 111 3.45 5.12 13.19
CA ASN A 111 3.39 3.67 13.03
C ASN A 111 4.77 3.02 13.17
N ARG A 112 4.73 1.75 13.58
CA ARG A 112 5.90 0.88 13.71
C ARG A 112 5.64 -0.50 13.14
N TYR A 113 5.05 -0.59 11.95
CA TYR A 113 4.62 -1.87 11.37
C TYR A 113 5.75 -2.88 11.16
N GLY A 114 6.91 -2.44 10.67
CA GLY A 114 8.05 -3.32 10.38
C GLY A 114 7.78 -4.31 9.23
N PHE A 115 7.24 -3.82 8.12
CA PHE A 115 6.85 -4.62 6.94
C PHE A 115 6.05 -5.88 7.28
N ASN A 116 4.87 -5.74 7.89
CA ASN A 116 3.93 -6.86 7.93
C ASN A 116 3.50 -7.19 6.49
N SER A 117 3.78 -8.41 6.04
CA SER A 117 3.76 -8.81 4.63
C SER A 117 3.27 -10.26 4.50
N VAL A 118 2.45 -10.52 3.49
CA VAL A 118 2.00 -11.87 3.11
C VAL A 118 3.03 -12.64 2.27
N GLY A 119 4.18 -12.02 1.99
CA GLY A 119 5.17 -12.54 1.05
C GLY A 119 4.82 -12.22 -0.40
N VAL A 120 5.83 -12.16 -1.27
CA VAL A 120 5.66 -11.72 -2.66
C VAL A 120 4.81 -12.68 -3.49
N ASP A 121 4.84 -13.99 -3.20
CA ASP A 121 4.03 -14.97 -3.93
C ASP A 121 2.54 -14.76 -3.71
N GLN A 122 2.11 -14.59 -2.46
CA GLN A 122 0.71 -14.31 -2.15
C GLN A 122 0.29 -12.92 -2.64
N PHE A 123 1.18 -11.92 -2.53
CA PHE A 123 0.94 -10.59 -3.08
C PHE A 123 0.69 -10.62 -4.59
N VAL A 124 1.52 -11.34 -5.35
CA VAL A 124 1.36 -11.53 -6.81
C VAL A 124 0.06 -12.27 -7.13
N ALA A 125 -0.28 -13.31 -6.36
CA ALA A 125 -1.54 -14.01 -6.53
C ALA A 125 -2.76 -13.11 -6.31
N ASN A 126 -2.71 -12.22 -5.31
CA ASN A 126 -3.75 -11.24 -5.04
C ASN A 126 -3.84 -10.20 -6.16
N LEU A 127 -2.71 -9.65 -6.59
CA LEU A 127 -2.66 -8.66 -7.67
C LEU A 127 -3.21 -9.21 -8.99
N ARG A 128 -2.88 -10.46 -9.35
CA ARG A 128 -3.42 -11.13 -10.55
C ARG A 128 -4.93 -11.34 -10.53
N ARG A 129 -5.53 -11.44 -9.34
CA ARG A 129 -7.00 -11.55 -9.19
C ARG A 129 -7.71 -10.22 -9.35
N SER A 130 -7.00 -9.10 -9.16
CA SER A 130 -7.54 -7.77 -9.38
C SER A 130 -7.86 -7.54 -10.85
N ARG A 131 -9.00 -6.91 -11.12
CA ARG A 131 -9.38 -6.41 -12.46
C ARG A 131 -9.03 -4.94 -12.68
N TYR A 132 -8.35 -4.30 -11.71
CA TYR A 132 -7.99 -2.89 -11.82
C TYR A 132 -7.09 -2.65 -13.03
N GLN A 133 -7.46 -1.68 -13.87
CA GLN A 133 -6.77 -1.33 -15.11
C GLN A 133 -5.93 -0.04 -15.00
N GLY A 134 -5.85 0.55 -13.80
CA GLY A 134 -5.03 1.73 -13.59
C GLY A 134 -3.57 1.41 -13.34
N ILE A 135 -2.77 2.45 -13.14
CA ILE A 135 -1.34 2.31 -12.90
C ILE A 135 -1.10 1.75 -11.50
N VAL A 136 -0.29 0.69 -11.44
CA VAL A 136 0.10 0.02 -10.21
C VAL A 136 1.61 0.17 -10.02
N GLY A 137 1.98 0.80 -8.91
CA GLY A 137 3.33 0.76 -8.36
C GLY A 137 3.46 -0.36 -7.33
N VAL A 138 4.62 -0.98 -7.24
CA VAL A 138 4.90 -1.98 -6.19
C VAL A 138 6.10 -1.57 -5.36
N ASN A 139 5.87 -1.35 -4.07
CA ASN A 139 6.86 -1.00 -3.08
C ASN A 139 7.47 -2.27 -2.49
N LEU A 140 8.77 -2.45 -2.70
CA LEU A 140 9.57 -3.62 -2.33
C LEU A 140 10.35 -3.33 -1.06
N GLY A 141 10.35 -4.27 -0.12
CA GLY A 141 11.11 -4.22 1.11
C GLY A 141 11.91 -5.49 1.35
N LYS A 142 12.90 -5.38 2.24
CA LYS A 142 13.70 -6.50 2.74
C LYS A 142 13.00 -7.20 3.90
N ASN A 143 13.10 -8.52 3.98
CA ASN A 143 12.69 -9.27 5.17
C ASN A 143 13.50 -8.83 6.40
N LYS A 144 12.90 -8.94 7.60
CA LYS A 144 13.52 -8.48 8.85
C LYS A 144 14.81 -9.23 9.20
N ASP A 145 14.84 -10.53 8.91
CA ASP A 145 15.92 -11.48 9.22
C ASP A 145 17.02 -11.54 8.14
N THR A 146 16.80 -10.95 6.97
CA THR A 146 17.85 -10.83 5.94
C THR A 146 18.86 -9.77 6.40
N PRO A 147 20.17 -10.05 6.47
CA PRO A 147 21.17 -9.04 6.81
C PRO A 147 21.29 -7.99 5.70
N ASN A 148 21.72 -6.76 6.02
CA ASN A 148 21.77 -5.65 5.05
C ASN A 148 22.70 -5.94 3.87
N GLU A 149 23.78 -6.68 4.10
CA GLU A 149 24.74 -7.12 3.09
C GLU A 149 24.10 -8.02 2.02
N ARG A 150 22.94 -8.62 2.34
CA ARG A 150 22.13 -9.44 1.42
C ARG A 150 20.77 -8.81 1.10
N ALA A 151 20.60 -7.51 1.39
CA ALA A 151 19.37 -6.80 1.10
C ALA A 151 18.98 -6.86 -0.39
N VAL A 152 20.00 -6.78 -1.26
CA VAL A 152 19.84 -6.83 -2.71
C VAL A 152 19.12 -8.10 -3.18
N ASP A 153 19.40 -9.25 -2.55
CA ASP A 153 18.78 -10.53 -2.90
C ASP A 153 17.26 -10.49 -2.69
N ASP A 154 16.81 -9.86 -1.61
CA ASP A 154 15.38 -9.71 -1.31
C ASP A 154 14.68 -8.78 -2.31
N TYR A 155 15.34 -7.68 -2.70
CA TYR A 155 14.81 -6.77 -3.70
C TYR A 155 14.73 -7.42 -5.09
N LEU A 156 15.79 -8.09 -5.53
CA LEU A 156 15.84 -8.80 -6.82
C LEU A 156 14.77 -9.90 -6.88
N HIS A 157 14.70 -10.75 -5.85
CA HIS A 157 13.71 -11.82 -5.77
C HIS A 157 12.27 -11.29 -5.87
N SER A 158 11.98 -10.21 -5.15
CA SER A 158 10.64 -9.62 -5.19
C SER A 158 10.38 -8.91 -6.52
N PHE A 159 11.38 -8.21 -7.06
CA PHE A 159 11.29 -7.50 -8.33
C PHE A 159 10.99 -8.44 -9.50
N GLU A 160 11.73 -9.55 -9.64
CA GLU A 160 11.52 -10.56 -10.69
C GLU A 160 10.05 -11.05 -10.73
N LYS A 161 9.45 -11.24 -9.55
CA LYS A 161 8.07 -11.72 -9.42
C LYS A 161 7.01 -10.67 -9.74
N VAL A 162 7.28 -9.40 -9.42
CA VAL A 162 6.31 -8.30 -9.64
C VAL A 162 6.49 -7.59 -10.98
N TYR A 163 7.66 -7.70 -11.61
CA TYR A 163 7.99 -7.08 -12.89
C TYR A 163 6.92 -7.24 -13.97
N PRO A 164 6.33 -8.42 -14.21
CA PRO A 164 5.29 -8.57 -15.25
C PRO A 164 3.94 -7.92 -14.91
N LEU A 165 3.74 -7.43 -13.68
CA LEU A 165 2.46 -6.90 -13.19
C LEU A 165 2.53 -5.43 -12.77
N ALA A 166 3.72 -4.93 -12.45
CA ALA A 166 3.95 -3.57 -11.98
C ALA A 166 4.23 -2.62 -13.15
N HIS A 167 3.69 -1.41 -13.07
CA HIS A 167 4.05 -0.32 -13.99
C HIS A 167 5.33 0.39 -13.54
N PHE A 168 5.56 0.45 -12.24
CA PHE A 168 6.82 0.87 -11.64
C PHE A 168 7.08 0.12 -10.33
N ALA A 169 8.34 0.04 -9.93
CA ALA A 169 8.75 -0.51 -8.65
C ALA A 169 9.39 0.59 -7.79
N THR A 170 9.17 0.52 -6.48
CA THR A 170 9.80 1.40 -5.49
C THR A 170 10.68 0.56 -4.59
N ILE A 171 11.97 0.89 -4.53
CA ILE A 171 12.93 0.24 -3.62
C ILE A 171 12.89 0.96 -2.27
N ASN A 172 12.34 0.30 -1.25
CA ASN A 172 12.14 0.94 0.05
C ASN A 172 13.33 0.72 0.98
N VAL A 173 14.24 1.70 0.97
CA VAL A 173 15.40 1.79 1.88
C VAL A 173 15.18 2.77 3.03
N SER A 174 13.96 3.27 3.24
CA SER A 174 13.71 4.42 4.13
C SER A 174 12.87 4.11 5.39
N SER A 175 12.34 2.88 5.51
CA SER A 175 11.55 2.47 6.68
C SER A 175 12.34 2.63 7.99
N PRO A 176 11.83 3.38 8.98
CA PRO A 176 12.42 3.44 10.33
C PRO A 176 12.15 2.18 11.16
N ASN A 177 11.28 1.29 10.67
CA ASN A 177 10.69 0.22 11.47
C ASN A 177 11.33 -1.15 11.23
N THR A 178 12.32 -1.18 10.35
CA THR A 178 13.18 -2.32 10.06
C THR A 178 14.58 -1.90 10.46
N ALA A 179 15.20 -2.65 11.38
CA ALA A 179 16.52 -2.31 11.92
C ALA A 179 17.51 -2.07 10.77
N GLU A 180 18.27 -0.98 10.90
CA GLU A 180 19.40 -0.64 10.03
C GLU A 180 19.07 -0.44 8.54
N LEU A 181 17.82 -0.56 8.12
CA LEU A 181 17.45 -0.48 6.70
C LEU A 181 17.88 0.85 6.05
N ARG A 182 17.82 1.94 6.81
CA ARG A 182 18.23 3.28 6.36
C ARG A 182 19.71 3.42 6.07
N GLN A 183 20.54 2.50 6.58
CA GLN A 183 21.97 2.47 6.27
C GLN A 183 22.21 2.10 4.81
N LEU A 184 21.28 1.41 4.13
CA LEU A 184 21.34 1.13 2.68
C LEU A 184 21.26 2.38 1.80
N GLN A 185 21.12 3.58 2.39
CA GLN A 185 21.18 4.86 1.69
C GLN A 185 22.60 5.47 1.71
N SER A 186 23.58 4.79 2.32
CA SER A 186 24.99 5.18 2.20
C SER A 186 25.45 5.16 0.74
N GLU A 187 26.47 5.94 0.42
CA GLU A 187 27.03 6.04 -0.93
C GLU A 187 27.82 4.78 -1.35
N ASP A 188 28.30 4.01 -0.37
CA ASP A 188 29.05 2.75 -0.52
C ASP A 188 28.11 1.53 -0.50
#